data_AF-A0A3R6KHR5-F1
#
_entry.id   AF-A0A3R6KHR5-F1
#
_cell.length_a   1.000
_cell.length_b   1.000
_cell.length_c   1.000
_cell.angle_alpha   90.00
_cell.angle_beta   90.00
_cell.angle_gamma   90.00
#
_symmetry.space_group_name_H-M   'P 1'
#
loop_
_entity.id
_entity.type
_entity.pdbx_description
1 polymer ?
#
loop_
_entity_poly.entity_id
_entity_poly.type
_entity_poly.pdbx_seq_one_letter_code
_entity_poly.pdbx_strand_id
1 'polypeptide(L)'
;MLFNTNHYIKVFMDTLHKSKKYAGDHAEAAKYYDVRTMDELAKQHVDREGSFLIRVTGEDSYQAARSLKKQGASDVLVLNFANSISQGGGVRIGARAQEEDLCRTSTLYNSLISQEAFPFYDYNRKNDKNESGSDTAIYSPHVFIIKDEKYHDIAPVEVSVVTMAAPINEPGIHAAEILDQRIYKLLCLAESIGHKKLVLGAWGCGAFGNDPQEVAEFFRDNLKKFDCFEEVVFAVRMVAGRDERNYQVFQKVLKKL
;
A
#
# COMPACT_ATOMS: atom_id res chain seq x y z
N MET A 1 -1.35 31.52 24.03
CA MET A 1 -0.42 30.40 23.78
C MET A 1 -0.65 29.94 22.35
N LEU A 2 0.33 30.14 21.48
CA LEU A 2 0.25 29.79 20.06
C LEU A 2 0.13 28.26 19.93
N PHE A 3 -0.96 27.78 19.34
CA PHE A 3 -1.13 26.38 18.97
C PHE A 3 0.02 26.00 18.03
N ASN A 4 1.01 25.27 18.54
CA ASN A 4 2.04 24.68 17.71
C ASN A 4 1.40 23.55 16.91
N THR A 5 0.81 23.87 15.76
CA THR A 5 0.19 22.86 14.89
C THR A 5 1.27 21.85 14.50
N ASN A 6 1.03 20.58 14.80
CA ASN A 6 1.91 19.46 14.52
C ASN A 6 2.45 19.56 13.07
N HIS A 7 3.79 19.49 12.91
CA HIS A 7 4.48 19.59 11.61
C HIS A 7 3.84 18.70 10.53
N TYR A 8 3.47 17.47 10.88
CA TYR A 8 2.86 16.52 9.94
C TYR A 8 1.48 16.96 9.43
N ILE A 9 0.69 17.64 10.27
CA ILE A 9 -0.60 18.20 9.86
C ILE A 9 -0.37 19.35 8.86
N LYS A 10 0.62 20.22 9.12
CA LYS A 10 0.97 21.31 8.20
C LYS A 10 1.39 20.77 6.83
N VAL A 11 2.24 19.75 6.80
CA VAL A 11 2.65 19.07 5.56
C VAL A 11 1.45 18.50 4.82
N PHE A 12 0.57 17.77 5.51
CA PHE A 12 -0.61 17.20 4.90
C PHE A 12 -1.54 18.25 4.30
N MET A 13 -1.82 19.35 5.02
CA MET A 13 -2.70 20.41 4.54
C MET A 13 -2.10 21.15 3.34
N ASP A 14 -0.78 21.35 3.32
CA ASP A 14 -0.06 21.89 2.16
C ASP A 14 -0.16 20.96 0.94
N THR A 15 0.06 19.66 1.13
CA THR A 15 -0.13 18.64 0.08
C THR A 15 -1.56 18.62 -0.44
N LEU A 16 -2.55 18.64 0.44
CA LEU A 16 -3.97 18.66 0.08
C LEU A 16 -4.35 19.94 -0.69
N HIS A 17 -3.73 21.07 -0.37
CA HIS A 17 -3.92 22.29 -1.15
C HIS A 17 -3.30 22.16 -2.54
N LYS A 18 -2.05 21.69 -2.63
CA LYS A 18 -1.33 21.49 -3.90
C LYS A 18 -1.97 20.43 -4.78
N SER A 19 -2.62 19.43 -4.20
CA SER A 19 -3.25 18.32 -4.93
C SER A 19 -4.44 18.76 -5.78
N LYS A 20 -5.05 19.92 -5.48
CA LYS A 20 -6.19 20.48 -6.22
C LYS A 20 -5.92 20.72 -7.70
N LYS A 21 -4.67 21.00 -8.09
CA LYS A 21 -4.30 21.19 -9.50
C LYS A 21 -4.40 19.89 -10.33
N TYR A 22 -4.64 18.77 -9.67
CA TYR A 22 -4.81 17.44 -10.27
C TYR A 22 -6.23 16.88 -10.05
N ALA A 23 -7.19 17.71 -9.64
CA ALA A 23 -8.49 17.26 -9.15
C ALA A 23 -9.47 16.71 -10.21
N GLY A 24 -9.09 16.65 -11.51
CA GLY A 24 -9.92 16.09 -12.58
C GLY A 24 -9.49 14.70 -13.07
N ASP A 25 -8.22 14.33 -12.92
CA ASP A 25 -7.66 13.15 -13.59
C ASP A 25 -7.59 11.90 -12.68
N HIS A 26 -7.86 12.01 -11.37
CA HIS A 26 -7.44 10.98 -10.40
C HIS A 26 -8.47 10.56 -9.36
N ALA A 27 -9.30 11.47 -8.88
CA ALA A 27 -10.26 11.14 -7.82
C ALA A 27 -11.39 10.27 -8.35
N GLU A 28 -11.92 10.60 -9.54
CA GLU A 28 -13.01 9.88 -10.21
C GLU A 28 -12.53 8.60 -10.93
N ALA A 29 -11.21 8.43 -11.11
CA ALA A 29 -10.62 7.25 -11.72
C ALA A 29 -10.43 6.09 -10.73
N ALA A 30 -10.71 6.32 -9.44
CA ALA A 30 -10.62 5.28 -8.43
C ALA A 30 -11.64 4.17 -8.71
N LYS A 31 -11.23 2.92 -8.53
CA LYS A 31 -12.10 1.77 -8.72
C LYS A 31 -12.15 0.93 -7.46
N TYR A 32 -13.36 0.76 -6.93
CA TYR A 32 -13.63 -0.17 -5.85
C TYR A 32 -13.77 -1.60 -6.39
N TYR A 33 -13.13 -2.54 -5.70
CA TYR A 33 -13.26 -3.97 -5.91
C TYR A 33 -13.90 -4.57 -4.66
N ASP A 34 -15.10 -5.11 -4.80
CA ASP A 34 -15.80 -5.80 -3.72
C ASP A 34 -15.23 -7.20 -3.47
N VAL A 35 -15.63 -7.80 -2.34
CA VAL A 35 -15.17 -9.14 -1.93
C VAL A 35 -15.42 -10.18 -3.02
N ARG A 36 -16.58 -10.13 -3.67
CA ARG A 36 -16.97 -11.09 -4.71
C ARG A 36 -16.04 -10.96 -5.93
N THR A 37 -15.76 -9.74 -6.37
CA THR A 37 -14.87 -9.48 -7.50
C THR A 37 -13.47 -9.98 -7.19
N MET A 38 -12.96 -9.71 -5.98
CA MET A 38 -11.65 -10.17 -5.55
C MET A 38 -11.56 -11.71 -5.45
N ASP A 39 -12.65 -12.38 -5.01
CA ASP A 39 -12.77 -13.84 -5.04
C ASP A 39 -12.79 -14.40 -6.46
N GLU A 40 -13.49 -13.74 -7.39
CA GLU A 40 -13.57 -14.14 -8.79
C GLU A 40 -12.19 -14.02 -9.47
N LEU A 41 -11.45 -12.94 -9.23
CA LEU A 41 -10.08 -12.77 -9.72
C LEU A 41 -9.15 -13.89 -9.21
N ALA A 42 -9.22 -14.21 -7.91
CA ALA A 42 -8.43 -15.27 -7.31
C ALA A 42 -8.75 -16.67 -7.89
N LYS A 43 -10.01 -16.92 -8.26
CA LYS A 43 -10.45 -18.18 -8.90
C LYS A 43 -10.06 -18.28 -10.38
N GLN A 44 -9.92 -17.14 -11.05
CA GLN A 44 -9.55 -17.08 -12.47
C GLN A 44 -8.04 -17.21 -12.67
N HIS A 45 -7.24 -16.82 -11.68
CA HIS A 45 -5.79 -17.03 -11.71
C HIS A 45 -5.46 -18.52 -11.78
N VAL A 46 -4.44 -18.85 -12.55
CA VAL A 46 -3.88 -20.19 -12.65
C VAL A 46 -2.42 -20.10 -12.26
N ASP A 47 -2.05 -20.75 -11.16
CA ASP A 47 -0.68 -20.74 -10.64
C ASP A 47 0.33 -21.11 -11.73
N ARG A 48 1.30 -20.21 -11.94
CA ARG A 48 2.42 -20.38 -12.86
C ARG A 48 3.71 -19.95 -12.19
N GLU A 49 4.70 -20.82 -12.22
CA GLU A 49 6.03 -20.47 -11.72
C GLU A 49 6.70 -19.45 -12.65
N GLY A 50 6.96 -18.27 -12.08
CA GLY A 50 7.62 -17.15 -12.75
C GLY A 50 9.07 -16.94 -12.35
N SER A 51 9.77 -16.13 -13.13
CA SER A 51 11.04 -15.51 -12.75
C SER A 51 10.89 -14.00 -12.77
N PHE A 52 11.24 -13.37 -11.66
CA PHE A 52 11.11 -11.93 -11.45
C PHE A 52 12.27 -11.40 -10.60
N LEU A 53 12.58 -10.12 -10.73
CA LEU A 53 13.59 -9.46 -9.91
C LEU A 53 13.00 -9.08 -8.56
N ILE A 54 13.62 -9.53 -7.46
CA ILE A 54 13.23 -9.13 -6.11
C ILE A 54 14.30 -8.24 -5.52
N ARG A 55 13.87 -7.13 -4.92
CA ARG A 55 14.73 -6.27 -4.10
C ARG A 55 14.09 -5.99 -2.77
N VAL A 56 14.87 -6.05 -1.69
CA VAL A 56 14.45 -5.56 -0.38
C VAL A 56 15.29 -4.32 -0.06
N THR A 57 14.63 -3.17 0.10
CA THR A 57 15.30 -1.88 0.35
C THR A 57 14.84 -1.28 1.68
N GLY A 58 15.69 -0.43 2.25
CA GLY A 58 15.37 0.35 3.45
C GLY A 58 14.62 1.65 3.16
N GLU A 59 14.23 1.87 1.90
CA GLU A 59 13.49 3.04 1.42
C GLU A 59 12.05 3.04 1.95
N ASP A 60 11.38 4.20 1.95
CA ASP A 60 9.92 4.22 2.01
C ASP A 60 9.30 3.85 0.65
N SER A 61 8.00 3.55 0.65
CA SER A 61 7.29 3.04 -0.54
C SER A 61 7.36 3.99 -1.74
N TYR A 62 7.27 5.31 -1.54
CA TYR A 62 7.31 6.26 -2.66
C TYR A 62 8.73 6.63 -3.08
N GLN A 63 9.71 6.54 -2.19
CA GLN A 63 11.11 6.58 -2.55
C GLN A 63 11.46 5.41 -3.48
N ALA A 64 11.09 4.18 -3.13
CA ALA A 64 11.27 3.00 -3.98
C ALA A 64 10.54 3.12 -5.33
N ALA A 65 9.30 3.59 -5.32
CA ALA A 65 8.54 3.82 -6.56
C ALA A 65 9.22 4.86 -7.47
N ARG A 66 9.67 5.98 -6.91
CA ARG A 66 10.43 7.00 -7.66
C ARG A 66 11.76 6.45 -8.19
N SER A 67 12.45 5.59 -7.44
CA SER A 67 13.65 4.89 -7.89
C SER A 67 13.37 4.00 -9.12
N LEU A 68 12.28 3.22 -9.12
CA LEU A 68 11.84 2.45 -10.28
C LEU A 68 11.51 3.34 -11.49
N LYS A 69 10.77 4.43 -11.29
CA LYS A 69 10.42 5.38 -12.36
C LYS A 69 11.67 6.02 -12.99
N LYS A 70 12.68 6.36 -12.18
CA LYS A 70 13.98 6.86 -12.67
C LYS A 70 14.76 5.82 -13.48
N GLN A 71 14.57 4.54 -13.21
CA GLN A 71 15.16 3.43 -13.96
C GLN A 71 14.40 3.13 -15.27
N GLY A 72 13.36 3.91 -15.60
CA GLY A 72 12.59 3.77 -16.83
C GLY A 72 11.31 2.94 -16.71
N ALA A 73 10.87 2.59 -15.50
CA ALA A 73 9.58 1.95 -15.32
C ALA A 73 8.44 2.86 -15.81
N SER A 74 7.66 2.39 -16.79
CA SER A 74 6.47 3.10 -17.28
C SER A 74 5.31 3.01 -16.29
N ASP A 75 5.17 1.86 -15.61
CA ASP A 75 4.05 1.58 -14.72
C ASP A 75 4.53 0.93 -13.43
N VAL A 76 4.12 1.48 -12.28
CA VAL A 76 4.54 1.05 -10.93
C VAL A 76 3.31 1.05 -10.03
N LEU A 77 3.02 -0.10 -9.43
CA LEU A 77 1.95 -0.28 -8.46
C LEU A 77 2.49 -0.25 -7.03
N VAL A 78 1.97 0.63 -6.19
CA VAL A 78 2.34 0.73 -4.79
C VAL A 78 1.20 0.19 -3.92
N LEU A 79 1.51 -0.67 -2.95
CA LEU A 79 0.54 -1.08 -1.92
C LEU A 79 0.44 -0.01 -0.83
N ASN A 80 -0.76 0.52 -0.58
CA ASN A 80 -1.09 1.32 0.59
C ASN A 80 -1.55 0.40 1.74
N PHE A 81 -0.90 0.51 2.91
CA PHE A 81 -1.18 -0.28 4.10
C PHE A 81 -2.36 0.34 4.86
N ALA A 82 -3.55 0.15 4.31
CA ALA A 82 -4.72 0.93 4.63
C ALA A 82 -5.29 0.66 6.04
N ASN A 83 -5.85 1.70 6.64
CA ASN A 83 -6.89 1.54 7.64
C ASN A 83 -8.20 1.10 6.98
N SER A 84 -8.89 0.12 7.56
CA SER A 84 -10.12 -0.48 7.01
C SER A 84 -11.31 0.49 6.97
N ILE A 85 -11.33 1.52 7.84
CA ILE A 85 -12.52 2.38 8.05
C ILE A 85 -12.25 3.88 7.98
N SER A 86 -11.00 4.30 8.02
CA SER A 86 -10.60 5.72 8.05
C SER A 86 -9.77 6.06 6.82
N GLN A 87 -10.28 6.94 5.95
CA GLN A 87 -9.57 7.38 4.75
C GLN A 87 -8.23 8.01 5.10
N GLY A 88 -7.12 7.44 4.62
CA GLY A 88 -5.78 7.94 4.92
C GLY A 88 -5.39 7.80 6.40
N GLY A 89 -6.02 6.88 7.13
CA GLY A 89 -5.75 6.63 8.53
C GLY A 89 -5.84 7.88 9.41
N GLY A 90 -4.80 8.13 10.20
CA GLY A 90 -4.71 9.28 11.09
C GLY A 90 -4.05 10.52 10.47
N VAL A 91 -3.99 10.65 9.15
CA VAL A 91 -3.21 11.73 8.49
C VAL A 91 -3.64 13.13 8.96
N ARG A 92 -4.94 13.33 9.18
CA ARG A 92 -5.53 14.60 9.64
C ARG A 92 -5.13 15.01 11.05
N ILE A 93 -4.79 14.04 11.89
CA ILE A 93 -4.36 14.26 13.28
C ILE A 93 -2.83 14.19 13.41
N GLY A 94 -2.10 14.06 12.30
CA GLY A 94 -0.64 14.01 12.27
C GLY A 94 -0.06 12.68 12.72
N ALA A 95 -0.85 11.59 12.63
CA ALA A 95 -0.35 10.24 12.88
C ALA A 95 0.73 9.85 11.86
N ARG A 96 1.54 8.86 12.21
CA ARG A 96 2.70 8.42 11.43
C ARG A 96 2.66 6.91 11.24
N ALA A 97 2.16 6.48 10.10
CA ALA A 97 2.45 5.18 9.50
C ALA A 97 2.62 5.36 7.99
N GLN A 98 2.68 4.24 7.27
CA GLN A 98 2.91 4.23 5.82
C GLN A 98 1.78 4.94 5.07
N GLU A 99 0.52 4.63 5.36
CA GLU A 99 -0.64 5.26 4.70
C GLU A 99 -0.64 6.78 4.86
N GLU A 100 -0.37 7.29 6.07
CA GLU A 100 -0.32 8.73 6.28
C GLU A 100 0.86 9.39 5.56
N ASP A 101 1.99 8.71 5.42
CA ASP A 101 3.13 9.20 4.64
C ASP A 101 2.81 9.24 3.14
N LEU A 102 2.11 8.23 2.60
CA LEU A 102 1.60 8.28 1.22
C LEU A 102 0.67 9.48 1.04
N CYS A 103 -0.31 9.65 1.94
CA CYS A 103 -1.26 10.77 1.89
C CYS A 103 -0.59 12.13 2.08
N ARG A 104 0.50 12.23 2.86
CA ARG A 104 1.28 13.47 3.05
C ARG A 104 2.11 13.85 1.84
N THR A 105 2.45 12.92 0.96
CA THR A 105 3.43 13.14 -0.10
C THR A 105 2.85 13.02 -1.51
N SER A 106 1.58 12.63 -1.64
CA SER A 106 0.93 12.46 -2.95
C SER A 106 -0.51 12.95 -3.00
N THR A 107 -1.13 12.79 -4.18
CA THR A 107 -2.56 13.02 -4.39
C THR A 107 -3.46 11.88 -3.88
N LEU A 108 -2.90 10.81 -3.30
CA LEU A 108 -3.65 9.60 -2.90
C LEU A 108 -4.87 9.93 -2.03
N TYR A 109 -4.73 10.87 -1.09
CA TYR A 109 -5.83 11.24 -0.20
C TYR A 109 -7.09 11.69 -0.95
N ASN A 110 -6.95 12.37 -2.09
CA ASN A 110 -8.10 12.78 -2.92
C ASN A 110 -8.84 11.57 -3.51
N SER A 111 -8.10 10.52 -3.89
CA SER A 111 -8.69 9.26 -4.34
C SER A 111 -9.38 8.53 -3.19
N LEU A 112 -8.78 8.48 -2.01
CA LEU A 112 -9.36 7.78 -0.86
C LEU A 112 -10.68 8.39 -0.35
N ILE A 113 -10.88 9.70 -0.52
CA ILE A 113 -12.11 10.40 -0.13
C ILE A 113 -13.14 10.52 -1.26
N SER A 114 -12.88 9.96 -2.43
CA SER A 114 -13.79 10.04 -3.56
C SER A 114 -15.05 9.20 -3.33
N GLN A 115 -16.09 9.44 -4.14
CA GLN A 115 -17.33 8.68 -4.07
C GLN A 115 -17.11 7.21 -4.48
N GLU A 116 -16.20 6.97 -5.41
CA GLU A 116 -15.85 5.65 -5.94
C GLU A 116 -15.10 4.81 -4.90
N ALA A 117 -14.28 5.43 -4.05
CA ALA A 117 -13.55 4.76 -2.97
C ALA A 117 -14.40 4.54 -1.71
N PHE A 118 -15.46 5.34 -1.51
CA PHE A 118 -16.31 5.28 -0.31
C PHE A 118 -16.83 3.88 0.05
N PRO A 119 -17.28 3.02 -0.90
CA PRO A 119 -17.78 1.69 -0.60
C PRO A 119 -16.81 0.79 0.17
N PHE A 120 -15.49 0.93 0.00
CA PHE A 120 -14.48 0.19 0.77
C PHE A 120 -14.65 0.41 2.27
N TYR A 121 -14.70 1.68 2.69
CA TYR A 121 -14.81 2.05 4.09
C TYR A 121 -16.21 1.78 4.64
N ASP A 122 -17.25 2.00 3.83
CA ASP A 122 -18.63 1.76 4.22
C ASP A 122 -18.91 0.27 4.44
N TYR A 123 -18.41 -0.60 3.55
CA TYR A 123 -18.50 -2.04 3.68
C TYR A 123 -17.82 -2.51 4.98
N ASN A 124 -16.60 -2.06 5.26
CA ASN A 124 -15.90 -2.48 6.48
C ASN A 124 -16.63 -2.01 7.76
N ARG A 125 -17.15 -0.78 7.78
CA ARG A 125 -17.93 -0.28 8.93
C ARG A 125 -19.23 -1.04 9.14
N LYS A 126 -19.97 -1.35 8.08
CA LYS A 126 -21.29 -2.02 8.16
C LYS A 126 -21.21 -3.49 8.53
N ASN A 127 -20.04 -4.12 8.33
CA ASN A 127 -19.85 -5.55 8.55
C ASN A 127 -18.88 -5.84 9.71
N ASP A 128 -18.66 -4.86 10.59
CA ASP A 128 -17.79 -4.98 11.77
C ASP A 128 -16.39 -5.52 11.43
N LYS A 129 -15.78 -4.96 10.38
CA LYS A 129 -14.46 -5.36 9.85
C LYS A 129 -13.35 -4.39 10.24
N ASN A 130 -13.47 -3.72 11.37
CA ASN A 130 -12.48 -2.74 11.81
C ASN A 130 -11.12 -3.42 12.02
N GLU A 131 -11.10 -4.54 12.75
CA GLU A 131 -9.89 -5.27 13.11
C GLU A 131 -9.47 -6.25 12.00
N SER A 132 -10.40 -7.03 11.44
CA SER A 132 -10.06 -8.04 10.42
C SER A 132 -9.85 -7.47 9.02
N GLY A 133 -10.40 -6.28 8.74
CA GLY A 133 -10.60 -5.80 7.39
C GLY A 133 -11.48 -6.75 6.56
N SER A 134 -11.53 -6.50 5.26
CA SER A 134 -12.15 -7.41 4.30
C SER A 134 -11.28 -7.53 3.08
N ASP A 135 -11.62 -8.47 2.20
CA ASP A 135 -10.92 -8.65 0.93
C ASP A 135 -11.44 -7.69 -0.14
N THR A 136 -11.70 -6.45 0.27
CA THR A 136 -12.02 -5.34 -0.62
C THR A 136 -10.76 -4.57 -0.96
N ALA A 137 -10.77 -3.87 -2.08
CA ALA A 137 -9.65 -3.03 -2.50
C ALA A 137 -10.13 -1.74 -3.17
N ILE A 138 -9.28 -0.72 -3.13
CA ILE A 138 -9.39 0.45 -4.00
C ILE A 138 -8.18 0.47 -4.91
N TYR A 139 -8.39 0.59 -6.21
CA TYR A 139 -7.35 0.86 -7.19
C TYR A 139 -7.38 2.33 -7.60
N SER A 140 -6.24 3.00 -7.51
CA SER A 140 -6.05 4.42 -7.84
C SER A 140 -4.98 4.53 -8.95
N PRO A 141 -5.37 4.62 -10.23
CA PRO A 141 -4.44 4.49 -11.37
C PRO A 141 -3.47 5.67 -11.56
N HIS A 142 -3.84 6.86 -11.08
CA HIS A 142 -3.14 8.09 -11.40
C HIS A 142 -2.80 8.88 -10.13
N VAL A 143 -1.95 8.32 -9.27
CA VAL A 143 -1.49 9.00 -8.06
C VAL A 143 -0.19 9.72 -8.36
N PHE A 144 -0.14 11.03 -8.11
CA PHE A 144 1.06 11.82 -8.27
C PHE A 144 1.77 12.01 -6.93
N ILE A 145 2.99 11.50 -6.84
CA ILE A 145 3.93 11.80 -5.77
C ILE A 145 4.49 13.20 -6.02
N ILE A 146 4.25 14.13 -5.10
CA ILE A 146 4.58 15.55 -5.24
C ILE A 146 5.54 16.06 -4.16
N LYS A 147 5.84 15.23 -3.17
CA LYS A 147 6.89 15.48 -2.17
C LYS A 147 7.82 14.29 -2.00
N ASP A 148 9.06 14.55 -1.59
CA ASP A 148 10.01 13.52 -1.19
C ASP A 148 9.79 13.04 0.25
N GLU A 149 10.61 12.08 0.70
CA GLU A 149 10.58 11.50 2.05
C GLU A 149 10.90 12.49 3.18
N LYS A 150 11.44 13.66 2.82
CA LYS A 150 11.72 14.80 3.71
C LYS A 150 10.66 15.89 3.60
N TYR A 151 9.59 15.63 2.86
CA TYR A 151 8.47 16.53 2.57
C TYR A 151 8.82 17.78 1.75
N HIS A 152 9.95 17.78 1.03
CA HIS A 152 10.24 18.82 0.03
C HIS A 152 9.44 18.59 -1.23
N ASP A 153 8.98 19.67 -1.86
CA ASP A 153 8.31 19.61 -3.16
C ASP A 153 9.24 19.04 -4.24
N ILE A 154 8.68 18.20 -5.11
CA ILE A 154 9.39 17.60 -6.23
C ILE A 154 8.58 17.74 -7.53
N ALA A 155 9.24 17.51 -8.67
CA ALA A 155 8.54 17.27 -9.93
C ALA A 155 7.62 16.05 -9.77
N PRO A 156 6.36 16.12 -10.22
CA PRO A 156 5.38 15.05 -10.00
C PRO A 156 5.83 13.74 -10.63
N VAL A 157 5.66 12.65 -9.90
CA VAL A 157 5.91 11.28 -10.39
C VAL A 157 4.62 10.49 -10.28
N GLU A 158 4.12 10.03 -11.42
CA GLU A 158 2.91 9.23 -11.51
C GLU A 158 3.17 7.76 -11.16
N VAL A 159 2.30 7.21 -10.32
CA VAL A 159 2.25 5.80 -9.94
C VAL A 159 0.79 5.37 -9.79
N SER A 160 0.54 4.06 -9.83
CA SER A 160 -0.72 3.50 -9.38
C SER A 160 -0.63 3.07 -7.92
N VAL A 161 -1.77 3.06 -7.21
CA VAL A 161 -1.84 2.60 -5.82
C VAL A 161 -2.97 1.60 -5.67
N VAL A 162 -2.70 0.46 -5.02
CA VAL A 162 -3.75 -0.42 -4.48
C VAL A 162 -3.84 -0.19 -2.98
N THR A 163 -5.03 0.09 -2.49
CA THR A 163 -5.33 0.27 -1.06
C THR A 163 -6.07 -0.95 -0.56
N MET A 164 -5.45 -1.67 0.38
CA MET A 164 -6.02 -2.83 1.06
C MET A 164 -5.63 -2.80 2.54
N ALA A 165 -6.56 -3.19 3.42
CA ALA A 165 -6.30 -3.26 4.84
C ALA A 165 -5.68 -4.62 5.20
N ALA A 166 -4.63 -4.63 6.02
CA ALA A 166 -4.19 -5.85 6.72
C ALA A 166 -5.09 -6.07 7.95
N PRO A 167 -5.25 -7.30 8.45
CA PRO A 167 -5.90 -7.53 9.74
C PRO A 167 -5.00 -7.03 10.89
N ILE A 168 -5.61 -6.64 11.99
CA ILE A 168 -4.95 -6.42 13.28
C ILE A 168 -4.75 -7.78 13.94
N ASN A 169 -3.53 -8.03 14.43
CA ASN A 169 -3.18 -9.25 15.15
C ASN A 169 -3.66 -9.17 16.61
N GLU A 170 -4.93 -9.52 16.81
CA GLU A 170 -5.58 -9.56 18.12
C GLU A 170 -6.26 -10.92 18.38
N PRO A 171 -6.44 -11.33 19.65
CA PRO A 171 -7.12 -12.57 19.98
C PRO A 171 -8.50 -12.69 19.31
N GLY A 172 -8.73 -13.82 18.63
CA GLY A 172 -9.98 -14.08 17.91
C GLY A 172 -9.98 -13.60 16.45
N ILE A 173 -8.97 -12.85 16.03
CA ILE A 173 -8.71 -12.54 14.62
C ILE A 173 -7.67 -13.51 14.11
N HIS A 174 -8.05 -14.33 13.12
CA HIS A 174 -7.16 -15.26 12.40
C HIS A 174 -6.26 -14.48 11.42
N ALA A 175 -5.43 -13.58 11.97
CA ALA A 175 -4.74 -12.54 11.20
C ALA A 175 -3.77 -13.13 10.17
N ALA A 176 -3.03 -14.18 10.53
CA ALA A 176 -2.09 -14.85 9.65
C ALA A 176 -2.80 -15.48 8.43
N GLU A 177 -3.86 -16.27 8.66
CA GLU A 177 -4.62 -16.92 7.59
C GLU A 177 -5.32 -15.91 6.68
N ILE A 178 -5.89 -14.86 7.27
CA ILE A 178 -6.51 -13.76 6.52
C ILE A 178 -5.46 -13.07 5.63
N LEU A 179 -4.28 -12.76 6.18
CA LEU A 179 -3.26 -12.00 5.48
C LEU A 179 -2.63 -12.81 4.34
N ASP A 180 -2.40 -14.12 4.52
CA ASP A 180 -1.94 -15.01 3.44
C ASP A 180 -2.91 -15.01 2.25
N GLN A 181 -4.20 -15.24 2.51
CA GLN A 181 -5.24 -15.20 1.48
C GLN A 181 -5.33 -13.83 0.80
N ARG A 182 -5.20 -12.75 1.58
CA ARG A 182 -5.31 -11.38 1.07
C ARG A 182 -4.10 -10.97 0.24
N ILE A 183 -2.90 -11.45 0.57
CA ILE A 183 -1.70 -11.30 -0.25
C ILE A 183 -1.90 -11.97 -1.61
N TYR A 184 -2.44 -13.20 -1.65
CA TYR A 184 -2.75 -13.86 -2.92
C TYR A 184 -3.73 -13.04 -3.78
N LYS A 185 -4.81 -12.54 -3.16
CA LYS A 185 -5.81 -11.69 -3.84
C LYS A 185 -5.24 -10.36 -4.33
N LEU A 186 -4.35 -9.73 -3.56
CA LEU A 186 -3.62 -8.52 -3.99
C LEU A 186 -2.84 -8.78 -5.27
N LEU A 187 -2.13 -9.92 -5.35
CA LEU A 187 -1.32 -10.27 -6.52
C LEU A 187 -2.21 -10.60 -7.73
N CYS A 188 -3.33 -11.31 -7.52
CA CYS A 188 -4.33 -11.53 -8.58
C CYS A 188 -4.91 -10.22 -9.10
N LEU A 189 -5.18 -9.25 -8.22
CA LEU A 189 -5.64 -7.92 -8.62
C LEU A 189 -4.57 -7.20 -9.44
N ALA A 190 -3.31 -7.19 -8.98
CA ALA A 190 -2.20 -6.56 -9.70
C ALA A 190 -2.02 -7.15 -11.10
N GLU A 191 -2.07 -8.49 -11.24
CA GLU A 191 -2.05 -9.19 -12.52
C GLU A 191 -3.23 -8.78 -13.41
N SER A 192 -4.46 -8.80 -12.88
CA SER A 192 -5.67 -8.50 -13.66
C SER A 192 -5.69 -7.08 -14.23
N ILE A 193 -5.02 -6.14 -13.55
CA ILE A 193 -4.90 -4.75 -13.99
C ILE A 193 -3.70 -4.59 -14.95
N GLY A 194 -2.77 -5.55 -14.97
CA GLY A 194 -1.61 -5.56 -15.86
C GLY A 194 -0.33 -4.97 -15.27
N HIS A 195 -0.28 -4.75 -13.95
CA HIS A 195 0.89 -4.20 -13.28
C HIS A 195 1.98 -5.25 -13.12
N LYS A 196 3.16 -4.97 -13.68
CA LYS A 196 4.31 -5.89 -13.62
C LYS A 196 5.41 -5.48 -12.65
N LYS A 197 5.41 -4.22 -12.21
CA LYS A 197 6.39 -3.68 -11.27
C LYS A 197 5.69 -3.24 -10.00
N LEU A 198 5.99 -3.91 -8.89
CA LEU A 198 5.30 -3.73 -7.63
C LEU A 198 6.22 -3.11 -6.58
N VAL A 199 5.68 -2.22 -5.77
CA VAL A 199 6.26 -1.77 -4.51
C VAL A 199 5.39 -2.25 -3.36
N LEU A 200 5.90 -3.26 -2.67
CA LEU A 200 5.29 -3.90 -1.50
C LEU A 200 6.11 -3.55 -0.24
N GLY A 201 5.86 -4.22 0.88
CA GLY A 201 6.65 -4.05 2.09
C GLY A 201 6.07 -4.82 3.27
N ALA A 202 6.41 -4.38 4.48
CA ALA A 202 6.01 -5.02 5.73
C ALA A 202 4.54 -4.71 6.11
N TRP A 203 3.62 -5.17 5.27
CA TRP A 203 2.18 -4.92 5.39
C TRP A 203 1.63 -5.48 6.71
N GLY A 204 1.00 -4.63 7.52
CA GLY A 204 0.46 -5.03 8.83
C GLY A 204 1.49 -5.28 9.94
N CYS A 205 2.80 -5.15 9.68
CA CYS A 205 3.87 -5.47 10.63
C CYS A 205 4.25 -4.30 11.57
N GLY A 206 3.46 -3.23 11.57
CA GLY A 206 3.64 -2.05 12.40
C GLY A 206 2.60 -2.02 13.53
N ALA A 207 1.78 -0.98 13.56
CA ALA A 207 0.71 -0.82 14.55
C ALA A 207 -0.31 -1.98 14.59
N PHE A 208 -0.42 -2.76 13.52
CA PHE A 208 -1.33 -3.91 13.43
C PHE A 208 -0.71 -5.21 13.97
N GLY A 209 0.58 -5.23 14.32
CA GLY A 209 1.18 -6.31 15.10
C GLY A 209 1.37 -7.67 14.40
N ASN A 210 1.25 -7.76 13.07
CA ASN A 210 1.52 -9.01 12.35
C ASN A 210 3.02 -9.37 12.40
N ASP A 211 3.36 -10.66 12.43
CA ASP A 211 4.76 -11.09 12.47
C ASP A 211 5.44 -10.86 11.11
N PRO A 212 6.50 -10.02 11.03
CA PRO A 212 7.22 -9.80 9.78
C PRO A 212 7.80 -11.08 9.15
N GLN A 213 8.08 -12.13 9.94
CA GLN A 213 8.54 -13.41 9.42
C GLN A 213 7.44 -14.07 8.59
N GLU A 214 6.23 -14.20 9.16
CA GLU A 214 5.08 -14.80 8.50
C GLU A 214 4.68 -13.98 7.26
N VAL A 215 4.58 -12.66 7.39
CA VAL A 215 4.22 -11.79 6.25
C VAL A 215 5.21 -11.92 5.09
N ALA A 216 6.51 -11.95 5.38
CA ALA A 216 7.53 -12.13 4.33
C ALA A 216 7.46 -13.53 3.69
N GLU A 217 7.12 -14.57 4.46
CA GLU A 217 6.95 -15.93 3.96
C GLU A 217 5.69 -16.07 3.08
N PHE A 218 4.56 -15.46 3.48
CA PHE A 218 3.35 -15.41 2.67
C PHE A 218 3.59 -14.70 1.34
N PHE A 219 4.27 -13.55 1.34
CA PHE A 219 4.66 -12.90 0.09
C PHE A 219 5.56 -13.79 -0.76
N ARG A 220 6.59 -14.41 -0.16
CA ARG A 220 7.49 -15.33 -0.87
C ARG A 220 6.73 -16.46 -1.55
N ASP A 221 5.85 -17.13 -0.82
CA ASP A 221 5.21 -18.34 -1.29
C ASP A 221 4.04 -18.06 -2.25
N ASN A 222 3.33 -16.93 -2.08
CA ASN A 222 2.35 -16.51 -3.07
C ASN A 222 2.99 -15.97 -4.34
N LEU A 223 4.09 -15.21 -4.29
CA LEU A 223 4.74 -14.68 -5.49
C LEU A 223 5.22 -15.78 -6.45
N LYS A 224 5.62 -16.96 -5.94
CA LYS A 224 5.99 -18.12 -6.77
C LYS A 224 4.87 -18.61 -7.69
N LYS A 225 3.62 -18.23 -7.41
CA LYS A 225 2.45 -18.64 -8.18
C LYS A 225 2.21 -17.73 -9.39
N PHE A 226 3.00 -16.66 -9.59
CA PHE A 226 2.80 -15.69 -10.65
C PHE A 226 4.01 -15.60 -11.59
N ASP A 227 3.77 -15.52 -12.90
CA ASP A 227 4.78 -15.34 -13.96
C ASP A 227 4.72 -13.99 -14.68
N CYS A 228 3.75 -13.14 -14.31
CA CYS A 228 3.48 -11.87 -14.97
C CYS A 228 4.33 -10.70 -14.46
N PHE A 229 4.86 -10.80 -13.23
CA PHE A 229 5.66 -9.73 -12.63
C PHE A 229 7.08 -9.71 -13.20
N GLU A 230 7.61 -8.51 -13.44
CA GLU A 230 8.99 -8.29 -13.88
C GLU A 230 9.88 -7.96 -12.68
N GLU A 231 9.37 -7.14 -11.76
CA GLU A 231 10.14 -6.65 -10.61
C GLU A 231 9.25 -6.35 -9.39
N VAL A 232 9.63 -6.88 -8.24
CA VAL A 232 8.95 -6.65 -6.95
C VAL A 232 9.94 -6.07 -5.95
N VAL A 233 9.71 -4.81 -5.56
CA VAL A 233 10.50 -4.12 -4.54
C VAL A 233 9.75 -4.14 -3.22
N PHE A 234 10.32 -4.78 -2.22
CA PHE A 234 9.88 -4.70 -0.83
C PHE A 234 10.56 -3.50 -0.17
N ALA A 235 9.87 -2.36 -0.18
CA ALA A 235 10.30 -1.13 0.48
C ALA A 235 9.94 -1.20 1.96
N VAL A 236 10.87 -1.71 2.77
CA VAL A 236 10.70 -1.87 4.21
C VAL A 236 11.50 -0.79 4.91
N ARG A 237 10.85 0.37 5.10
CA ARG A 237 11.46 1.57 5.66
C ARG A 237 12.30 1.22 6.88
N MET A 238 13.61 1.44 6.74
CA MET A 238 14.57 1.14 7.80
C MET A 238 15.09 2.45 8.34
N VAL A 239 14.96 2.62 9.66
CA VAL A 239 15.60 3.70 10.38
C VAL A 239 16.52 3.09 11.41
N ALA A 240 17.83 3.28 11.21
CA ALA A 240 18.86 2.73 12.09
C ALA A 240 18.55 3.07 13.57
N GLY A 241 18.65 2.06 14.43
CA GLY A 241 18.33 2.14 15.86
C GLY A 241 16.84 2.25 16.21
N ARG A 242 15.93 2.19 15.24
CA ARG A 242 14.47 2.19 15.48
C ARG A 242 13.74 1.03 14.81
N ASP A 243 13.84 0.93 13.49
CA ASP A 243 12.98 0.07 12.68
C ASP A 243 13.82 -0.88 11.79
N GLU A 244 14.72 -1.63 12.41
CA GLU A 244 15.61 -2.54 11.69
C GLU A 244 15.05 -3.97 11.56
N ARG A 245 14.23 -4.41 12.53
CA ARG A 245 13.76 -5.80 12.60
C ARG A 245 13.01 -6.22 11.33
N ASN A 246 12.01 -5.43 10.92
CA ASN A 246 11.20 -5.78 9.74
C ASN A 246 12.07 -5.86 8.48
N TYR A 247 12.96 -4.87 8.29
CA TYR A 247 13.88 -4.86 7.16
C TYR A 247 14.79 -6.09 7.13
N GLN A 248 15.44 -6.41 8.26
CA GLN A 248 16.34 -7.56 8.38
C GLN A 248 15.63 -8.89 8.13
N VAL A 249 14.41 -9.04 8.65
CA VAL A 249 13.58 -10.24 8.46
C VAL A 249 13.19 -10.40 6.99
N PHE A 250 12.63 -9.35 6.36
CA PHE A 250 12.28 -9.38 4.94
C PHE A 250 13.50 -9.68 4.07
N GLN A 251 14.64 -9.04 4.35
CA GLN A 251 15.88 -9.27 3.61
C GLN A 251 16.35 -10.74 3.74
N LYS A 252 16.24 -11.33 4.93
CA LYS A 252 16.61 -12.73 5.17
C LYS A 252 15.67 -13.73 4.47
N VAL A 253 14.37 -13.49 4.53
CA VAL A 253 13.35 -14.40 3.98
C VAL A 253 13.34 -14.36 2.47
N LEU A 254 13.36 -13.16 1.89
CA LEU A 254 13.18 -12.94 0.45
C LEU A 254 14.47 -13.07 -0.36
N LYS A 255 15.66 -13.07 0.27
CA LYS A 255 16.92 -13.44 -0.41
C LYS A 255 16.91 -14.87 -0.97
N LYS A 256 15.95 -15.71 -0.55
CA LYS A 256 15.80 -17.10 -0.98
C LYS A 256 14.88 -17.27 -2.20
N LEU A 257 14.33 -16.18 -2.73
CA LEU A 257 13.43 -16.15 -3.88
C LEU A 257 14.13 -15.42 -5.03
#